data_AF-A0A7Y4MUE0-F1
#
_entry.id   AF-A0A7Y4MUE0-F1
#
_cell.length_a   1.000
_cell.length_b   1.000
_cell.length_c   1.000
_cell.angle_alpha   90.00
_cell.angle_beta   90.00
_cell.angle_gamma   90.00
#
_symmetry.space_group_name_H-M   'P 1'
#
loop_
_entity.id
_entity.type
_entity.pdbx_description
1 polymer ?
#
loop_
_entity_poly.entity_id
_entity_poly.type
_entity_poly.pdbx_seq_one_letter_code
_entity_poly.pdbx_strand_id
1 'polypeptide(L)'
;MTYARFLGLFVVVPILFLAWRYRRTFTARSLAPMGLLLIVVYAATSPWDNLAVKWGLWGFDPERIWGIKLGYLPLEEYLFFGLQTLLVGLWAQARLARALAPDAQSTRRAAETGERRDGALTAREVAP
;
A
#
# COMPACT_ATOMS: atom_id res chain seq x y z
N MET A 1 5.42 27.22 -0.36
CA MET A 1 5.26 26.03 -1.21
C MET A 1 3.77 25.85 -1.45
N THR A 2 3.33 25.67 -2.70
CA THR A 2 1.92 25.39 -3.00
C THR A 2 1.55 23.96 -2.56
N TYR A 3 0.28 23.71 -2.29
CA TYR A 3 -0.18 22.41 -1.84
C TYR A 3 0.08 21.32 -2.89
N ALA A 4 -0.14 21.64 -4.17
CA ALA A 4 0.20 20.74 -5.27
C ALA A 4 1.71 20.40 -5.35
N ARG A 5 2.60 21.35 -5.05
CA ARG A 5 4.05 21.09 -5.02
C ARG A 5 4.42 20.17 -3.86
N PHE A 6 3.75 20.30 -2.71
CA PHE A 6 3.89 19.38 -1.60
C PHE A 6 3.43 17.97 -1.99
N LEU A 7 2.24 17.83 -2.59
CA LEU A 7 1.71 16.56 -3.10
C LEU A 7 2.67 15.89 -4.09
N GLY A 8 3.18 16.67 -5.05
CA GLY A 8 4.15 16.16 -6.03
C GLY A 8 5.43 15.63 -5.39
N LEU A 9 6.05 16.43 -4.50
CA LEU A 9 7.37 16.11 -3.95
C LEU A 9 7.33 15.03 -2.87
N PHE A 10 6.33 15.09 -1.98
CA PHE A 10 6.29 14.25 -0.78
C PHE A 10 5.36 13.05 -0.91
N VAL A 11 4.45 13.04 -1.88
CA VAL A 11 3.49 11.94 -2.05
C VAL A 11 3.72 11.22 -3.37
N VAL A 12 3.70 11.96 -4.49
CA VAL A 12 3.86 11.35 -5.83
C VAL A 12 5.24 10.72 -6.02
N VAL A 13 6.32 11.41 -5.65
CA VAL A 13 7.69 10.85 -5.79
C VAL A 13 7.86 9.54 -5.02
N PRO A 14 7.48 9.42 -3.73
CA PRO A 14 7.52 8.14 -3.02
C PRO A 14 6.62 7.07 -3.63
N ILE A 15 5.42 7.40 -4.12
CA ILE A 15 4.55 6.44 -4.81
C ILE A 15 5.24 5.88 -6.05
N LEU A 16 5.81 6.75 -6.89
CA LEU A 16 6.52 6.33 -8.09
C LEU A 16 7.73 5.46 -7.75
N PHE A 17 8.47 5.81 -6.69
CA PHE A 17 9.58 5.01 -6.20
C PHE A 17 9.12 3.62 -5.74
N LEU A 18 8.04 3.52 -4.96
CA LEU A 18 7.47 2.23 -4.52
C LEU A 18 6.95 1.42 -5.71
N ALA A 19 6.20 2.04 -6.61
CA ALA A 19 5.68 1.39 -7.81
C ALA A 19 6.82 0.83 -8.66
N TRP A 20 7.89 1.59 -8.88
CA TRP A 20 9.07 1.14 -9.60
C TRP A 20 9.81 0.00 -8.87
N ARG A 21 10.05 0.16 -7.55
CA ARG A 21 10.80 -0.79 -6.73
C ARG A 21 10.10 -2.15 -6.58
N TYR A 22 8.77 -2.15 -6.56
CA TYR A 22 7.93 -3.34 -6.35
C TYR A 22 7.09 -3.71 -7.58
N ARG A 23 7.44 -3.19 -8.76
CA ARG A 23 6.74 -3.47 -10.04
C ARG A 23 6.55 -4.95 -10.38
N ARG A 24 7.41 -5.83 -9.84
CA ARG A 24 7.35 -7.28 -10.03
C ARG A 24 6.46 -8.00 -9.01
N THR A 25 6.12 -7.35 -7.90
CA THR A 25 5.29 -7.90 -6.81
C THR A 25 3.82 -7.52 -6.99
N PHE A 26 3.55 -6.41 -7.66
CA PHE A 26 2.20 -5.91 -7.90
C PHE A 26 1.54 -6.62 -9.08
N THR A 27 0.51 -7.41 -8.81
CA THR A 27 -0.35 -8.07 -9.80
C THR A 27 -1.73 -7.41 -9.78
N ALA A 28 -2.47 -7.42 -10.89
CA ALA A 28 -3.82 -6.84 -10.94
C ALA A 28 -4.75 -7.33 -9.80
N ARG A 29 -4.66 -8.63 -9.44
CA ARG A 29 -5.37 -9.21 -8.28
C ARG A 29 -4.92 -8.63 -6.95
N SER A 30 -3.64 -8.35 -6.76
CA SER A 30 -3.18 -7.73 -5.52
C SER A 30 -3.66 -6.29 -5.42
N LEU A 31 -3.83 -5.57 -6.53
CA LEU A 31 -4.32 -4.18 -6.50
C LEU A 31 -5.84 -4.05 -6.35
N ALA A 32 -6.63 -5.10 -6.59
CA ALA A 32 -8.08 -5.08 -6.44
C ALA A 32 -8.58 -4.51 -5.08
N PRO A 33 -8.06 -4.93 -3.90
CA PRO A 33 -8.44 -4.33 -2.62
C PRO A 33 -8.10 -2.85 -2.52
N MET A 34 -7.11 -2.35 -3.26
CA MET A 34 -6.77 -0.92 -3.30
C MET A 34 -7.89 -0.09 -3.91
N GLY A 35 -8.52 -0.59 -4.98
CA GLY A 35 -9.65 0.09 -5.63
C GLY A 35 -10.85 0.23 -4.68
N LEU A 36 -11.18 -0.85 -3.95
CA LEU A 36 -12.22 -0.79 -2.93
C LEU A 36 -11.85 0.17 -1.79
N LEU A 37 -10.60 0.14 -1.33
CA LEU A 37 -10.09 1.05 -0.31
C LEU A 37 -10.23 2.51 -0.72
N LEU A 38 -9.91 2.86 -1.97
CA LEU A 38 -10.09 4.22 -2.48
C LEU A 38 -11.56 4.64 -2.42
N ILE A 39 -12.48 3.78 -2.86
CA ILE A 39 -13.93 4.07 -2.80
C ILE A 39 -14.37 4.33 -1.36
N VAL A 40 -13.97 3.46 -0.43
CA VAL A 40 -14.31 3.60 1.00
C VAL A 40 -13.73 4.87 1.58
N VAL A 41 -12.46 5.17 1.29
CA VAL A 41 -11.79 6.39 1.76
C VAL A 41 -12.54 7.62 1.26
N TYR A 42 -12.80 7.74 -0.04
CA TYR A 42 -13.52 8.90 -0.58
C TYR A 42 -14.93 9.03 -0.01
N ALA A 43 -15.67 7.92 0.11
CA ALA A 43 -17.03 7.94 0.64
C ALA A 43 -17.08 8.33 2.14
N ALA A 44 -16.09 7.90 2.92
CA ALA A 44 -16.05 8.19 4.35
C ALA A 44 -15.46 9.57 4.68
N THR A 45 -14.38 9.96 3.98
CA THR A 45 -13.65 11.21 4.28
C THR A 45 -14.32 12.43 3.67
N SER A 46 -14.74 12.36 2.41
CA SER A 46 -15.23 13.54 1.68
C SER A 46 -16.42 14.24 2.37
N PRO A 47 -17.45 13.54 2.88
CA PRO A 47 -18.59 14.20 3.54
C PRO A 47 -18.21 14.88 4.84
N TRP A 48 -17.39 14.21 5.66
CA TRP A 48 -16.94 14.73 6.94
C TRP A 48 -16.06 15.96 6.74
N ASP A 49 -15.13 15.89 5.80
CA ASP A 49 -14.18 16.98 5.54
C ASP A 49 -14.88 18.22 4.97
N ASN A 50 -15.81 18.02 4.03
CA ASN A 50 -16.65 19.11 3.52
C ASN A 50 -17.47 19.78 4.63
N LEU A 51 -17.97 19.00 5.59
CA LEU A 51 -18.75 19.55 6.70
C LEU A 51 -17.86 20.32 7.67
N ALA A 52 -16.64 19.82 7.95
CA ALA A 52 -15.67 20.51 8.80
C ALA A 52 -15.28 21.88 8.22
N VAL A 53 -15.01 21.96 6.91
CA VAL A 53 -14.73 23.24 6.23
C VAL A 53 -15.96 24.14 6.22
N LYS A 54 -17.15 23.58 5.95
CA LYS A 54 -18.41 24.32 5.96
C LYS A 54 -18.71 24.95 7.33
N TRP A 55 -18.36 24.26 8.42
CA TRP A 55 -18.51 24.77 9.79
C TRP A 55 -17.36 25.68 10.24
N GLY A 56 -16.38 25.93 9.37
CA GLY A 56 -15.24 26.80 9.68
C GLY A 56 -14.29 26.21 10.73
N LEU A 57 -14.33 24.89 10.93
CA LEU A 57 -13.40 24.21 11.85
C LEU A 57 -11.95 24.41 11.40
N TRP A 58 -11.74 24.48 10.08
CA TRP A 58 -10.48 24.75 9.43
C TRP A 58 -10.70 25.22 7.99
N GLY A 59 -9.69 25.84 7.38
CA GLY A 59 -9.79 26.42 6.05
C GLY A 59 -8.46 26.44 5.31
N PHE A 60 -8.51 26.82 4.02
CA PHE A 60 -7.37 26.79 3.12
C PHE A 60 -7.01 28.19 2.64
N ASP A 61 -5.72 28.50 2.64
CA ASP A 61 -5.17 29.74 2.12
C ASP A 61 -5.31 29.77 0.58
N PRO A 62 -6.09 30.71 0.01
CA PRO A 62 -6.33 30.80 -1.43
C PRO A 62 -5.06 30.94 -2.26
N GLU A 63 -3.99 31.52 -1.71
CA GLU A 63 -2.72 31.74 -2.43
C GLU A 63 -1.88 30.46 -2.57
N ARG A 64 -2.22 29.42 -1.81
CA ARG A 64 -1.45 28.17 -1.75
C ARG A 64 -2.10 27.00 -2.49
N ILE A 65 -3.36 27.19 -2.91
CA ILE A 65 -4.16 26.22 -3.66
C ILE A 65 -4.34 26.70 -5.11
N TRP A 66 -4.70 25.79 -5.99
CA TRP A 66 -4.99 26.05 -7.41
C TRP A 66 -6.31 26.78 -7.64
N GLY A 67 -7.11 26.99 -6.58
CA GLY A 67 -8.40 27.67 -6.66
C GLY A 67 -9.54 26.80 -7.18
N ILE A 68 -9.27 25.57 -7.62
CA ILE A 68 -10.30 24.59 -8.03
C ILE A 68 -10.89 23.96 -6.77
N LYS A 69 -12.17 24.20 -6.51
CA LYS A 69 -12.90 23.62 -5.38
C LYS A 69 -14.00 22.68 -5.87
N LEU A 70 -14.10 21.51 -5.24
CA LEU A 70 -15.26 20.62 -5.35
C LEU A 70 -16.03 20.70 -4.03
N GLY A 71 -17.25 21.24 -4.08
CA GLY A 71 -17.99 21.57 -2.87
C GLY A 71 -17.28 22.66 -2.07
N TYR A 72 -16.82 22.32 -0.86
CA TYR A 72 -16.10 23.25 0.04
C TYR A 72 -14.59 22.98 0.06
N LEU A 73 -14.14 21.83 -0.45
CA LEU A 73 -12.75 21.40 -0.42
C LEU A 73 -12.00 21.77 -1.71
N PRO A 74 -10.71 22.13 -1.63
CA PRO A 74 -9.86 22.24 -2.80
C PRO A 74 -9.62 20.85 -3.42
N LEU A 75 -9.44 20.81 -4.75
CA LEU A 75 -9.16 19.57 -5.50
C LEU A 75 -7.93 18.83 -4.95
N GLU A 76 -6.94 19.57 -4.47
CA GLU A 76 -5.72 19.05 -3.86
C GLU A 76 -5.99 18.17 -2.65
N GLU A 77 -7.04 18.43 -1.88
CA GLU A 77 -7.40 17.60 -0.73
C GLU A 77 -7.94 16.24 -1.18
N TYR A 78 -8.73 16.22 -2.25
CA TYR A 78 -9.17 14.97 -2.87
C TYR A 78 -8.00 14.18 -3.47
N LEU A 79 -7.04 14.86 -4.09
CA LEU A 79 -5.79 14.25 -4.53
C LEU A 79 -5.00 13.69 -3.34
N PHE A 80 -4.94 14.42 -2.23
CA PHE A 80 -4.26 13.99 -1.02
C PHE A 80 -4.85 12.70 -0.48
N PHE A 81 -6.17 12.59 -0.34
CA PHE A 81 -6.83 11.37 0.14
C PHE A 81 -6.44 10.16 -0.72
N GLY A 82 -6.59 10.27 -2.04
CA GLY A 82 -6.28 9.16 -2.95
C GLY A 82 -4.81 8.81 -2.98
N LEU A 83 -3.93 9.81 -3.13
CA LEU A 83 -2.48 9.59 -3.20
C LEU A 83 -1.94 9.05 -1.87
N GLN A 84 -2.40 9.58 -0.74
CA GLN A 84 -1.97 9.09 0.58
C GLN A 84 -2.41 7.64 0.81
N THR A 85 -3.65 7.29 0.46
CA THR A 85 -4.12 5.89 0.49
C THR A 85 -3.28 5.00 -0.41
N LEU A 86 -2.92 5.45 -1.61
CA LEU A 86 -2.04 4.69 -2.51
C LEU A 86 -0.64 4.52 -1.92
N LEU A 87 -0.04 5.56 -1.39
CA LEU A 87 1.31 5.50 -0.80
C LEU A 87 1.37 4.49 0.34
N VAL A 88 0.48 4.64 1.33
CA VAL A 88 0.43 3.76 2.50
C VAL A 88 -0.01 2.36 2.10
N GLY A 89 -0.99 2.25 1.21
CA GLY A 89 -1.50 0.98 0.72
C GLY A 89 -0.44 0.17 -0.04
N LEU A 90 0.27 0.77 -0.99
CA LEU A 90 1.35 0.11 -1.74
C LEU A 90 2.47 -0.33 -0.80
N TRP A 91 2.81 0.51 0.18
CA TRP A 91 3.80 0.17 1.20
C TRP A 91 3.33 -1.03 2.05
N ALA A 92 2.10 -0.99 2.55
CA ALA A 92 1.51 -2.04 3.37
C ALA A 92 1.43 -3.36 2.60
N GLN A 93 1.04 -3.34 1.33
CA GLN A 93 1.04 -4.52 0.48
C GLN A 93 2.44 -5.09 0.27
N ALA A 94 3.44 -4.25 0.02
CA ALA A 94 4.82 -4.70 -0.12
C ALA A 94 5.32 -5.37 1.16
N ARG A 95 4.90 -4.91 2.34
CA ARG A 95 5.21 -5.54 3.64
C ARG A 95 4.44 -6.83 3.86
N LEU A 96 3.15 -6.85 3.55
CA LEU A 96 2.31 -8.03 3.70
C LEU A 96 2.77 -9.17 2.78
N ALA A 97 3.11 -8.86 1.52
CA ALA A 97 3.64 -9.83 0.58
C ALA A 97 4.96 -10.46 1.06
N ARG A 98 5.79 -9.70 1.77
CA ARG A 98 7.01 -10.23 2.40
C ARG A 98 6.71 -11.08 3.64
N ALA A 99 5.76 -10.66 4.47
CA ALA A 99 5.39 -11.38 5.68
C ALA A 99 4.68 -12.71 5.38
N LEU A 100 3.92 -12.78 4.29
CA LEU A 100 3.23 -13.99 3.82
C LEU A 100 4.10 -14.85 2.89
N ALA A 101 5.28 -14.39 2.50
CA ALA A 101 6.18 -15.21 1.71
C ALA A 101 6.57 -16.44 2.55
N PRO A 102 6.41 -17.68 2.03
CA PRO A 102 6.78 -18.88 2.75
C PRO A 102 8.22 -18.76 3.25
N ASP A 103 8.45 -19.08 4.52
CA ASP A 103 9.78 -19.01 5.10
C ASP A 103 10.67 -20.03 4.38
N ALA A 104 11.51 -19.55 3.45
CA ALA A 104 12.35 -20.41 2.62
C ALA A 104 13.25 -21.32 3.48
N GLN A 105 13.50 -20.92 4.73
CA GLN A 105 14.22 -21.71 5.72
C GLN A 105 13.40 -22.88 6.29
N SER A 106 12.08 -22.72 6.52
CA SER A 106 11.23 -23.82 6.99
C SER A 106 11.07 -24.89 5.90
N THR A 107 10.93 -24.47 4.65
CA THR A 107 10.82 -25.40 3.50
C THR A 107 12.12 -26.15 3.25
N ARG A 108 13.29 -25.49 3.33
CA ARG A 108 14.60 -26.17 3.24
C ARG A 108 14.84 -27.15 4.39
N ARG A 109 14.59 -26.74 5.64
CA ARG A 109 14.75 -27.63 6.81
C ARG A 109 13.81 -28.84 6.73
N ALA A 110 12.57 -28.66 6.27
CA ALA A 110 11.64 -29.76 6.07
C ALA A 110 12.12 -30.74 4.98
N ALA A 111 12.67 -30.22 3.87
CA ALA A 111 13.26 -31.04 2.82
C ALA A 111 14.50 -31.82 3.31
N GLU A 112 15.44 -31.16 3.99
CA GLU A 112 16.64 -31.79 4.56
C GLU A 112 16.29 -32.84 5.62
N THR A 113 15.24 -32.62 6.41
CA THR A 113 14.77 -33.57 7.43
C THR A 113 14.09 -34.79 6.78
N GLY A 114 13.35 -34.58 5.68
CA GLY A 114 12.78 -35.66 4.87
C GLY A 114 13.87 -36.53 4.23
N GLU A 115 14.87 -35.91 3.61
CA GLU A 115 16.00 -36.58 2.97
C GLU A 115 16.83 -37.41 3.97
N ARG A 116 17.07 -36.86 5.18
CA ARG A 116 17.71 -37.61 6.28
C ARG A 116 16.90 -38.81 6.75
N ARG A 117 15.58 -38.71 6.76
CA ARG A 117 14.69 -39.81 7.18
C ARG A 117 14.68 -40.93 6.16
N ASP A 118 14.55 -40.62 4.87
CA ASP A 118 14.56 -41.61 3.79
C ASP A 118 15.92 -42.31 3.67
N GLY A 119 17.02 -41.56 3.82
CA GLY A 119 18.37 -42.13 3.90
C GLY A 119 18.59 -43.04 5.11
N ALA A 120 17.96 -42.75 6.25
CA ALA A 120 18.06 -43.59 7.45
C ALA A 120 17.22 -44.87 7.38
N LEU A 121 16.08 -44.85 6.66
CA LEU A 121 15.24 -46.02 6.44
C LEU A 121 15.88 -46.98 5.42
N THR A 122 16.40 -46.46 4.31
CA THR A 122 17.16 -47.25 3.32
C THR A 122 18.41 -47.88 3.92
N ALA A 123 19.15 -47.17 4.76
CA ALA A 123 20.31 -47.74 5.46
C ALA A 123 19.96 -48.90 6.42
N ARG A 124 18.74 -48.89 6.99
CA ARG A 124 18.24 -49.97 7.86
C ARG A 124 17.72 -51.19 7.09
N GLU A 125 17.17 -51.01 5.90
CA GLU A 125 16.67 -52.13 5.07
C GLU A 125 17.80 -52.92 4.38
N VAL A 126 18.99 -52.32 4.24
CA VAL A 126 20.16 -52.95 3.59
C VAL A 126 21.09 -53.65 4.59
N ALA A 127 20.85 -53.53 5.90
CA ALA A 127 21.63 -54.24 6.91
C ALA A 127 21.14 -55.70 7.05
N PRO A 128 22.03 -56.71 6.86
CA PRO A 128 21.68 -58.14 6.83
C PRO A 128 21.37 -58.76 8.20
#